data_AF-A0A6A7AMA4-F1
#
_entry.id   AF-A0A6A7AMA4-F1
#
_cell.length_a   1.000
_cell.length_b   1.000
_cell.length_c   1.000
_cell.angle_alpha   90.00
_cell.angle_beta   90.00
_cell.angle_gamma   90.00
#
_symmetry.space_group_name_H-M   'P 1'
#
loop_
_entity.id
_entity.type
_entity.pdbx_description
1 polymer ?
#
loop_
_entity_poly.entity_id
_entity_poly.type
_entity_poly.pdbx_seq_one_letter_code
_entity_poly.pdbx_strand_id
1 'polypeptide(L)'
;MFDHEQNITAEEAAKLRGSDPNITWKDVDKDWRKQILENVNTQLGEEKIPPVSPDVLKWRMRKALGNRKYEAKKSAGESAPSSAAT
;
A
#
# COMPACT_ATOMS: atom_id res chain seq x y z
N MET A 1 10.60 10.32 7.05
CA MET A 1 9.76 11.41 6.51
C MET A 1 9.40 11.21 5.03
N PHE A 2 9.42 9.96 4.52
CA PHE A 2 8.97 9.56 3.17
C PHE A 2 7.80 8.56 3.25
N ASP A 3 7.05 8.59 4.35
CA ASP A 3 6.08 7.55 4.71
C ASP A 3 4.64 7.89 4.32
N HIS A 4 4.31 9.17 4.12
CA HIS A 4 2.92 9.60 3.90
C HIS A 4 2.39 9.20 2.52
N GLU A 5 3.21 9.40 1.48
CA GLU A 5 2.92 8.94 0.12
C GLU A 5 2.78 7.41 0.00
N GLN A 6 3.41 6.65 0.90
CA GLN A 6 3.26 5.20 0.95
C GLN A 6 1.98 4.78 1.67
N ASN A 7 1.45 5.61 2.56
CA ASN A 7 0.20 5.35 3.27
C ASN A 7 -1.00 5.38 2.31
N ILE A 8 -1.08 6.42 1.46
CA ILE A 8 -2.12 6.55 0.42
C ILE A 8 -2.14 5.31 -0.50
N THR A 9 -0.95 4.89 -0.95
CA THR A 9 -0.84 3.74 -1.84
C THR A 9 -1.16 2.42 -1.12
N ALA A 10 -0.86 2.33 0.17
CA ALA A 10 -1.17 1.17 1.00
C ALA A 10 -2.68 1.04 1.25
N GLU A 11 -3.42 2.15 1.40
CA GLU A 11 -4.88 2.14 1.53
C GLU A 11 -5.56 1.60 0.27
N GLU A 12 -5.17 2.06 -0.90
CA GLU A 12 -5.70 1.53 -2.17
C GLU A 12 -5.34 0.06 -2.37
N ALA A 13 -4.12 -0.35 -1.98
CA ALA A 13 -3.74 -1.76 -1.98
C ALA A 13 -4.55 -2.60 -0.96
N ALA A 14 -4.93 -2.03 0.18
CA ALA A 14 -5.78 -2.67 1.17
C ALA A 14 -7.22 -2.84 0.66
N LYS A 15 -7.78 -1.84 -0.03
CA LYS A 15 -9.08 -1.94 -0.71
C LYS A 15 -9.08 -3.06 -1.75
N LEU A 16 -8.05 -3.10 -2.60
CA LEU A 16 -7.87 -4.18 -3.58
C LEU A 16 -7.85 -5.56 -2.91
N ARG A 17 -7.10 -5.71 -1.80
CA ARG A 17 -7.06 -6.97 -1.04
C ARG A 17 -8.38 -7.32 -0.35
N GLY A 18 -9.17 -6.33 0.04
CA GLY A 18 -10.49 -6.53 0.62
C GLY A 18 -11.47 -7.15 -0.39
N SER A 19 -11.37 -6.76 -1.66
CA SER A 19 -12.14 -7.37 -2.74
C SER A 19 -11.61 -8.73 -3.16
N ASP A 20 -10.29 -8.88 -3.27
CA ASP A 20 -9.69 -10.15 -3.66
C ASP A 20 -8.29 -10.36 -3.00
N PRO A 21 -8.14 -11.34 -2.09
CA PRO A 21 -6.94 -11.48 -1.27
C PRO A 21 -5.71 -11.98 -2.04
N ASN A 22 -5.88 -12.48 -3.26
CA ASN A 22 -4.80 -12.95 -4.13
C ASN A 22 -4.54 -12.02 -5.33
N ILE A 23 -5.24 -10.89 -5.40
CA ILE A 23 -5.06 -9.93 -6.49
C ILE A 23 -3.62 -9.43 -6.55
N THR A 24 -3.07 -9.45 -7.75
CA THR A 24 -1.76 -8.87 -8.02
C THR A 24 -1.92 -7.65 -8.89
N TRP A 25 -0.96 -6.72 -8.86
CA TRP A 25 -1.01 -5.54 -9.72
C TRP A 25 -1.15 -5.88 -11.21
N LYS A 26 -0.65 -7.04 -11.64
CA LYS A 26 -0.80 -7.56 -13.01
C LYS A 26 -2.24 -7.94 -13.36
N ASP A 27 -3.01 -8.33 -12.37
CA ASP A 27 -4.41 -8.75 -12.49
C ASP A 27 -5.37 -7.56 -12.51
N VAL A 28 -4.98 -6.45 -11.86
CA VAL A 28 -5.76 -5.20 -11.89
C VAL A 28 -5.92 -4.69 -13.32
N ASP A 29 -7.15 -4.45 -13.75
CA ASP A 29 -7.46 -4.00 -15.11
C ASP A 29 -6.87 -2.61 -15.42
N LYS A 30 -6.67 -2.29 -16.70
CA LYS A 30 -6.01 -1.06 -17.13
C LYS A 30 -6.84 0.19 -16.79
N ASP A 31 -8.17 0.09 -16.88
CA ASP A 31 -9.10 1.14 -16.44
C ASP A 31 -8.99 1.39 -14.94
N TRP A 32 -8.97 0.32 -14.15
CA TRP A 32 -8.84 0.40 -12.69
C TRP A 32 -7.48 0.98 -12.27
N ARG A 33 -6.39 0.61 -12.96
CA ARG A 33 -5.06 1.20 -12.74
C ARG A 33 -5.04 2.71 -13.01
N LYS A 34 -5.78 3.16 -14.03
CA LYS A 34 -5.87 4.58 -14.37
C LYS A 34 -6.66 5.35 -13.31
N GLN A 35 -7.77 4.79 -12.82
CA GLN A 35 -8.51 5.38 -11.70
C GLN A 35 -7.66 5.50 -10.43
N ILE A 36 -6.91 4.45 -10.07
CA ILE A 36 -5.99 4.52 -8.93
C ILE A 36 -4.96 5.62 -9.13
N LEU A 37 -4.38 5.74 -10.34
CA LEU A 37 -3.38 6.76 -10.63
C LEU A 37 -3.94 8.17 -10.49
N GLU A 38 -5.13 8.43 -11.02
CA GLU A 38 -5.81 9.72 -10.86
C GLU A 38 -6.09 10.00 -9.38
N ASN A 39 -6.61 9.01 -8.64
CA ASN A 39 -6.93 9.19 -7.22
C ASN A 39 -5.68 9.45 -6.37
N VAL A 40 -4.60 8.70 -6.61
CA VAL A 40 -3.31 8.88 -5.95
C VAL A 40 -2.71 10.24 -6.30
N ASN A 41 -2.74 10.65 -7.56
CA ASN A 41 -2.24 11.96 -7.98
C ASN A 41 -3.05 13.12 -7.42
N THR A 42 -4.37 12.98 -7.28
CA THR A 42 -5.22 13.98 -6.63
C THR A 42 -4.81 14.15 -5.16
N GLN A 43 -4.68 13.05 -4.41
CA GLN A 43 -4.28 13.11 -3.00
C GLN A 43 -2.84 13.63 -2.82
N LEU A 44 -1.91 13.23 -3.69
CA LEU A 44 -0.56 13.79 -3.72
C LEU A 44 -0.58 15.31 -4.00
N GLY A 45 -1.46 15.76 -4.89
CA GLY A 45 -1.63 17.18 -5.22
C GLY A 45 -2.14 18.01 -4.03
N GLU A 46 -3.06 17.46 -3.23
CA GLU A 46 -3.53 18.09 -1.99
C GLU A 46 -2.40 18.27 -0.97
N GLU A 47 -1.45 17.33 -0.92
CA GLU A 47 -0.26 17.40 -0.06
C GLU A 47 0.93 18.18 -0.66
N LYS A 48 0.76 18.82 -1.83
CA LYS A 48 1.84 19.48 -2.60
C LYS A 48 2.99 18.55 -3.01
N ILE A 49 2.70 17.27 -3.19
CA ILE A 49 3.65 16.27 -3.67
C ILE A 49 3.53 16.20 -5.20
N PRO A 50 4.64 16.13 -5.95
CA PRO A 50 4.59 16.03 -7.40
C PRO A 50 3.85 14.75 -7.85
N PRO A 51 3.05 14.84 -8.94
CA PRO A 51 2.32 13.71 -9.45
C PRO A 51 3.28 12.59 -9.87
N VAL A 52 2.87 11.35 -9.62
CA VAL A 52 3.67 10.17 -9.92
C VAL A 52 3.31 9.60 -11.29
N SER A 53 4.34 9.14 -11.99
CA SER A 53 4.17 8.41 -13.24
C SER A 53 3.57 7.02 -13.00
N PRO A 54 2.88 6.44 -14.00
CA PRO A 54 2.30 5.10 -13.89
C PRO A 54 3.34 4.01 -13.57
N ASP A 55 4.59 4.20 -13.97
CA ASP A 55 5.68 3.28 -13.64
C ASP A 55 6.06 3.32 -12.14
N VAL A 56 6.05 4.52 -11.56
CA VAL A 56 6.27 4.74 -10.12
C VAL A 56 5.10 4.14 -9.32
N LEU A 57 3.86 4.40 -9.74
CA LEU A 57 2.68 3.80 -9.11
C LEU A 57 2.73 2.27 -9.17
N LYS A 58 3.08 1.69 -10.33
CA LYS A 58 3.25 0.25 -10.51
C LYS A 58 4.29 -0.33 -9.56
N TRP A 59 5.43 0.34 -9.39
CA TRP A 59 6.45 -0.09 -8.43
C TRP A 59 5.92 -0.03 -6.99
N ARG A 60 5.24 1.06 -6.61
CA ARG A 60 4.64 1.21 -5.27
C ARG A 60 3.58 0.15 -5.00
N MET A 61 2.67 -0.12 -5.93
CA MET A 61 1.65 -1.16 -5.75
C MET A 61 2.25 -2.55 -5.68
N ARG A 62 3.28 -2.87 -6.49
CA ARG A 62 4.00 -4.15 -6.36
C ARG A 62 4.68 -4.27 -5.01
N LYS A 63 5.19 -3.18 -4.45
CA LYS A 63 5.77 -3.16 -3.10
C LYS A 63 4.69 -3.35 -2.04
N ALA A 64 3.57 -2.60 -2.09
CA ALA A 64 2.47 -2.68 -1.13
C ALA A 64 1.73 -4.04 -1.13
N LEU A 65 1.48 -4.59 -2.32
CA LEU A 65 0.88 -5.92 -2.49
C LEU A 65 1.89 -7.05 -2.22
N GLY A 66 3.16 -6.85 -2.60
CA GLY A 66 4.25 -7.81 -2.42
C GLY A 66 4.81 -7.87 -0.99
N ASN A 67 4.56 -6.87 -0.15
CA ASN A 67 5.02 -6.83 1.25
C ASN A 67 4.30 -7.82 2.19
N ARG A 68 3.63 -8.85 1.65
CA ARG A 68 3.08 -10.01 2.39
C ARG A 68 4.02 -10.57 3.46
N LYS A 69 5.35 -10.40 3.32
CA LYS A 69 6.36 -10.91 4.26
C LYS A 69 6.84 -9.93 5.34
N TYR A 70 6.63 -8.62 5.20
CA TYR A 70 7.27 -7.66 6.10
C TYR A 70 6.36 -7.21 7.25
N GLU A 71 5.07 -6.98 6.99
CA GLU A 71 4.13 -6.52 8.03
C GLU A 71 3.72 -7.65 8.99
N ALA A 72 3.60 -8.90 8.52
CA ALA A 72 3.39 -10.05 9.40
C ALA A 72 4.58 -10.31 10.34
N LYS A 73 5.79 -9.89 9.95
CA LYS A 73 6.97 -9.94 10.83
C LYS A 73 7.05 -8.76 11.81
N LYS A 74 6.46 -7.61 11.47
CA LYS A 74 6.45 -6.44 12.36
C LYS A 74 5.37 -6.53 13.43
N SER A 75 4.20 -7.08 13.10
CA SER A 75 3.11 -7.30 14.08
C SER A 75 3.29 -8.56 14.95
N ALA A 76 4.13 -9.52 14.55
CA ALA A 76 4.48 -10.67 15.39
C ALA A 76 5.60 -10.37 16.42
N GLY A 77 6.24 -9.20 16.33
CA GLY A 77 7.30 -8.77 17.26
C GLY A 77 6.82 -7.90 18.42
N GLU A 78 5.61 -7.34 18.34
CA GLU A 78 5.07 -6.37 19.33
C GLU A 78 3.83 -6.90 20.06
N SER A 79 3.79 -8.20 20.30
CA SER A 79 2.83 -8.84 21.21
C SER A 79 3.51 -9.96 21.98
N ALA A 80 4.55 -9.62 22.71
CA ALA A 80 4.94 -10.38 23.89
C ALA A 80 4.29 -9.71 25.11
N PRO A 81 3.19 -10.23 25.67
CA PRO A 81 2.81 -9.86 27.02
C PRO A 81 3.88 -10.43 27.95
N SER A 82 4.84 -9.60 28.37
CA SER A 82 5.73 -9.92 29.49
C SER A 82 4.93 -9.83 30.79
N SER A 83 4.07 -10.83 31.00
CA SER A 83 3.48 -11.12 32.29
C SER A 83 4.24 -12.32 32.87
N ALA A 84 5.25 -12.02 33.69
CA ALA A 84 5.87 -12.93 34.64
C ALA A 84 6.13 -12.05 35.89
N ALA A 85 5.24 -12.01 36.88
CA ALA A 85 5.06 -13.02 37.93
C ALA A 85 6.38 -13.32 38.67
N THR A 86 6.63 -12.54 39.73
CA THR A 86 7.07 -13.00 41.06
C THR A 86 6.89 -11.87 42.06
#